data_AF-A0AAN7P359-F1
#
_entry.id   AF-A0AAN7P359-F1
#
_cell.length_a   1.000
_cell.length_b   1.000
_cell.length_c   1.000
_cell.angle_alpha   90.00
_cell.angle_beta   90.00
_cell.angle_gamma   90.00
#
_symmetry.space_group_name_H-M   'P 1'
#
loop_
_entity.id
_entity.type
_entity.pdbx_description
1 polymer ?
#
loop_
_entity_poly.entity_id
_entity_poly.type
_entity_poly.pdbx_seq_one_letter_code
_entity_poly.pdbx_strand_id
1 'polypeptide(L)'
;MTQTVISNAESEKTDQEDDNQQNLIDIDLEEEEEDKQEEEDKDDEQNESRSSVAACTSRRNINVYKRKLAFTMDYDLQTNVTLDSSGDLSYHASQSRIAKEVILTIFFVFGMSADVAIFYTIFCFKRIRTVPNIFLANWAIADLLCLMVAPSGYRILSVMAKTSLSHEFMCFLEEFGATFHVTVLLFIIVTLIDWFIAAHFGGASEKYRNNYVIIIGAIWVFAIIFASIFSGICFHYYSVFVHQILALLISYSLVLLLVVVLQLSRVVQKFRQSPINSPTMNLTLATAFIGCSLLSIINIMSAFFFWYHPAFEIITVVVLFCSSIINLILLLTLNREFRECFVLAVKCKSYNYEDVLPEFNNPIRNLNNRKSDIDVSFRTSQELLTNTD
;
A
#
# COMPACT_ATOMS: atom_id res chain seq x y z
N MET A 1 41.40 39.77 -23.37
CA MET A 1 41.20 40.81 -24.40
C MET A 1 41.29 40.11 -25.75
N THR A 2 40.16 40.05 -26.46
CA THR A 2 40.04 39.84 -27.91
C THR A 2 40.64 38.58 -28.54
N GLN A 3 39.80 37.57 -28.81
CA GLN A 3 40.03 36.60 -29.87
C GLN A 3 38.82 36.50 -30.80
N THR A 4 39.12 36.78 -32.06
CA THR A 4 38.32 36.84 -33.29
C THR A 4 37.99 35.42 -33.77
N VAL A 5 36.72 35.03 -33.87
CA VAL A 5 35.90 34.86 -35.10
C VAL A 5 36.65 34.26 -36.30
N ILE A 6 36.42 32.97 -36.61
CA ILE A 6 36.28 32.40 -37.98
C ILE A 6 35.44 31.11 -37.89
N SER A 7 34.24 31.07 -38.50
CA SER A 7 33.72 29.84 -39.12
C SER A 7 32.54 30.16 -40.07
N ASN A 8 32.90 30.20 -41.35
CA ASN A 8 32.21 29.84 -42.59
C ASN A 8 30.67 29.72 -42.64
N ALA A 9 30.15 30.41 -43.66
CA ALA A 9 28.88 30.20 -44.32
C ALA A 9 29.10 29.44 -45.64
N GLU A 10 28.17 28.55 -46.01
CA GLU A 10 27.70 28.17 -47.37
C GLU A 10 26.82 26.92 -47.16
N SER A 11 25.49 26.93 -47.34
CA SER A 11 24.65 27.26 -48.51
C SER A 11 24.78 26.23 -49.65
N GLU A 12 23.81 25.31 -49.75
CA GLU A 12 23.02 24.95 -50.94
C GLU A 12 22.15 23.72 -50.57
N LYS A 13 20.80 23.71 -50.61
CA LYS A 13 19.80 23.99 -51.66
C LYS A 13 19.55 22.78 -52.58
N THR A 14 18.41 22.10 -52.37
CA THR A 14 17.62 21.26 -53.31
C THR A 14 16.39 20.77 -52.52
N ASP A 15 15.20 21.31 -52.77
CA ASP A 15 14.16 20.83 -53.72
C ASP A 15 13.31 19.72 -53.06
N GLN A 16 12.03 19.92 -52.70
CA GLN A 16 10.80 20.17 -53.50
C GLN A 16 10.28 18.87 -54.16
N GLU A 17 8.99 18.54 -53.91
CA GLU A 17 8.19 17.32 -54.22
C GLU A 17 7.98 16.45 -52.96
N ASP A 18 6.78 16.24 -52.39
CA ASP A 18 5.53 15.80 -53.00
C ASP A 18 4.28 16.34 -52.25
N ASP A 19 3.48 17.16 -52.95
CA ASP A 19 2.03 17.32 -52.74
C ASP A 19 1.32 16.43 -53.77
N ASN A 20 0.97 15.18 -53.43
CA ASN A 20 -0.13 14.46 -54.10
C ASN A 20 -0.38 13.08 -53.48
N GLN A 21 -1.26 12.99 -52.48
CA GLN A 21 -2.02 11.77 -52.19
C GLN A 21 -3.24 12.07 -51.31
N GLN A 22 -4.09 12.97 -51.79
CA GLN A 22 -5.43 13.18 -51.26
C GLN A 22 -6.37 13.22 -52.48
N ASN A 23 -6.89 12.05 -52.86
CA ASN A 23 -8.01 11.79 -53.79
C ASN A 23 -7.75 10.47 -54.53
N LEU A 24 -8.12 9.33 -53.94
CA LEU A 24 -8.58 8.14 -54.68
C LEU A 24 -9.05 7.02 -53.71
N ILE A 25 -10.02 7.29 -52.85
CA ILE A 25 -10.85 6.23 -52.23
C ILE A 25 -12.27 6.80 -52.10
N ASP A 26 -12.86 7.12 -53.23
CA ASP A 26 -14.30 7.18 -53.48
C ASP A 26 -14.49 6.34 -54.75
N ILE A 27 -15.58 5.58 -54.84
CA ILE A 27 -15.82 4.42 -55.73
C ILE A 27 -15.46 3.08 -55.05
N ASP A 28 -16.31 2.68 -54.10
CA ASP A 28 -16.73 1.28 -53.87
C ASP A 28 -17.86 1.24 -52.80
N LEU A 29 -18.81 2.17 -52.90
CA LEU A 29 -20.00 2.24 -52.03
C LEU A 29 -21.20 2.66 -52.88
N GLU A 30 -21.61 1.83 -53.84
CA GLU A 30 -22.87 2.05 -54.55
C GLU A 30 -23.48 0.78 -55.17
N GLU A 31 -23.22 -0.40 -54.61
CA GLU A 31 -23.81 -1.65 -55.15
C GLU A 31 -24.09 -2.75 -54.10
N GLU A 32 -24.56 -2.37 -52.89
CA GLU A 32 -25.03 -3.38 -51.91
C GLU A 32 -26.17 -2.88 -51.00
N GLU A 33 -27.05 -1.99 -51.51
CA GLU A 33 -28.14 -1.37 -50.73
C GLU A 33 -29.58 -1.67 -51.21
N GLU A 34 -29.80 -2.70 -52.04
CA GLU A 34 -31.17 -3.03 -52.54
C GLU A 34 -31.74 -4.41 -52.16
N ASP A 35 -31.09 -5.23 -51.32
CA ASP A 35 -31.59 -6.59 -50.99
C ASP A 35 -31.89 -6.85 -49.50
N LYS A 36 -32.10 -5.79 -48.69
CA LYS A 36 -32.45 -5.95 -47.26
C LYS A 36 -33.65 -5.13 -46.80
N GLN A 37 -34.60 -4.89 -47.70
CA GLN A 37 -35.83 -4.18 -47.38
C GLN A 37 -37.07 -5.03 -47.68
N GLU A 38 -37.08 -6.27 -47.19
CA GLU A 38 -38.30 -7.11 -47.15
C GLU A 38 -38.33 -8.10 -45.96
N GLU A 39 -37.58 -7.83 -44.89
CA GLU A 39 -37.58 -8.63 -43.66
C GLU A 39 -37.75 -7.80 -42.37
N GLU A 40 -38.28 -6.57 -42.48
CA GLU A 40 -38.67 -5.69 -41.36
C GLU A 40 -40.18 -5.42 -41.43
N ASP A 41 -41.01 -6.41 -41.07
CA ASP A 41 -42.42 -6.15 -40.71
C ASP A 41 -43.07 -7.28 -39.88
N LYS A 42 -42.27 -8.11 -39.20
CA LYS A 42 -42.78 -9.20 -38.34
C LYS A 42 -42.18 -9.32 -36.93
N ASP A 43 -41.32 -8.38 -36.51
CA ASP A 43 -40.65 -8.47 -35.21
C ASP A 43 -41.03 -7.36 -34.20
N ASP A 44 -41.88 -6.41 -34.57
CA ASP A 44 -42.23 -5.28 -33.68
C ASP A 44 -43.35 -5.56 -32.67
N GLU A 45 -44.07 -6.68 -32.76
CA GLU A 45 -45.08 -7.06 -31.75
C GLU A 45 -44.55 -8.04 -30.68
N GLN A 46 -43.27 -8.47 -30.79
CA GLN A 46 -42.65 -9.39 -29.83
C GLN A 46 -41.55 -8.77 -28.96
N ASN A 47 -41.13 -7.54 -29.24
CA ASN A 47 -40.10 -6.84 -28.46
C ASN A 47 -40.65 -5.96 -27.32
N GLU A 48 -41.93 -5.57 -27.35
CA GLU A 48 -42.55 -4.80 -26.25
C GLU A 48 -42.89 -5.69 -25.03
N SER A 49 -43.04 -7.00 -25.24
CA SER A 49 -43.23 -7.98 -24.16
C SER A 49 -41.92 -8.49 -23.54
N ARG A 50 -40.77 -8.35 -24.21
CA ARG A 50 -39.43 -8.67 -23.65
C ARG A 50 -38.77 -7.50 -22.92
N SER A 51 -39.06 -6.25 -23.31
CA SER A 51 -38.53 -5.05 -22.63
C SER A 51 -39.11 -4.86 -21.22
N SER A 52 -40.39 -5.20 -20.99
CA SER A 52 -41.00 -5.14 -19.65
C SER A 52 -40.52 -6.25 -18.70
N VAL A 53 -40.10 -7.41 -19.22
CA VAL A 53 -39.59 -8.53 -18.42
C VAL A 53 -38.10 -8.34 -18.07
N ALA A 54 -37.30 -7.73 -18.96
CA ALA A 54 -35.91 -7.36 -18.66
C ALA A 54 -35.82 -6.24 -17.60
N ALA A 55 -36.73 -5.25 -17.65
CA ALA A 55 -36.83 -4.21 -16.62
C ALA A 55 -37.30 -4.75 -15.25
N CYS A 56 -38.12 -5.82 -15.24
CA CYS A 56 -38.58 -6.46 -14.01
C CYS A 56 -37.56 -7.41 -13.39
N THR A 57 -36.69 -8.03 -14.22
CA THR A 57 -35.61 -8.92 -13.76
C THR A 57 -34.38 -8.12 -13.27
N SER A 58 -34.10 -6.97 -13.88
CA SER A 58 -33.09 -6.02 -13.40
C SER A 58 -33.48 -5.38 -12.06
N ARG A 59 -34.77 -5.02 -11.86
CA ARG A 59 -35.28 -4.58 -10.55
C ARG A 59 -35.24 -5.67 -9.47
N ARG A 60 -35.39 -6.96 -9.81
CA ARG A 60 -35.24 -8.06 -8.84
C ARG A 60 -33.79 -8.24 -8.38
N ASN A 61 -32.83 -8.16 -9.29
CA ASN A 61 -31.41 -8.25 -8.92
C ASN A 61 -30.95 -7.03 -8.10
N ILE A 62 -31.40 -5.82 -8.44
CA ILE A 62 -31.15 -4.62 -7.62
C ILE A 62 -31.74 -4.79 -6.21
N ASN A 63 -32.92 -5.39 -6.04
CA ASN A 63 -33.51 -5.63 -4.72
C ASN A 63 -32.83 -6.76 -3.93
N VAL A 64 -32.21 -7.75 -4.59
CA VAL A 64 -31.41 -8.79 -3.94
C VAL A 64 -30.06 -8.23 -3.48
N TYR A 65 -29.42 -7.36 -4.27
CA TYR A 65 -28.24 -6.61 -3.83
C TYR A 65 -28.57 -5.55 -2.78
N LYS A 66 -29.73 -4.89 -2.84
CA LYS A 66 -30.22 -3.99 -1.77
C LYS A 66 -30.50 -4.75 -0.47
N ARG A 67 -31.01 -6.00 -0.53
CA ARG A 67 -31.17 -6.87 0.64
C ARG A 67 -29.84 -7.41 1.17
N LYS A 68 -28.85 -7.69 0.31
CA LYS A 68 -27.50 -8.11 0.75
C LYS A 68 -26.63 -6.95 1.25
N LEU A 69 -26.78 -5.73 0.70
CA LEU A 69 -26.17 -4.52 1.24
C LEU A 69 -26.88 -4.06 2.53
N ALA A 70 -28.20 -4.23 2.62
CA ALA A 70 -28.91 -4.10 3.89
C ALA A 70 -28.46 -5.16 4.90
N PHE A 71 -28.02 -6.35 4.47
CA PHE A 71 -27.48 -7.38 5.36
C PHE A 71 -26.08 -7.07 5.92
N THR A 72 -25.32 -6.17 5.30
CA THR A 72 -24.02 -5.70 5.82
C THR A 72 -24.09 -4.32 6.50
N MET A 73 -25.22 -3.61 6.37
CA MET A 73 -25.46 -2.32 7.05
C MET A 73 -26.68 -2.30 7.98
N ASP A 74 -27.41 -3.41 8.13
CA ASP A 74 -28.08 -3.77 9.39
C ASP A 74 -26.97 -4.25 10.33
N TYR A 75 -26.21 -3.30 10.86
CA TYR A 75 -26.06 -3.36 12.30
C TYR A 75 -27.49 -3.36 12.80
N ASP A 76 -27.97 -4.49 13.34
CA ASP A 76 -29.24 -4.59 14.05
C ASP A 76 -29.33 -3.43 15.05
N LEU A 77 -29.84 -2.30 14.54
CA LEU A 77 -30.34 -1.17 15.27
C LEU A 77 -31.80 -1.45 15.64
N GLN A 78 -32.20 -2.72 15.60
CA GLN A 78 -33.14 -3.24 16.57
C GLN A 78 -32.42 -3.32 17.92
N THR A 79 -32.16 -2.15 18.50
CA THR A 79 -32.12 -2.06 19.95
C THR A 79 -33.50 -2.46 20.42
N ASN A 80 -33.68 -3.75 20.71
CA ASN A 80 -34.61 -4.22 21.70
C ASN A 80 -34.18 -3.55 23.02
N VAL A 81 -34.54 -2.28 23.16
CA VAL A 81 -34.67 -1.62 24.44
C VAL A 81 -35.87 -2.30 25.07
N THR A 82 -35.65 -3.51 25.59
CA THR A 82 -36.62 -4.14 26.46
C THR A 82 -36.60 -3.31 27.73
N LEU A 83 -37.61 -2.46 27.87
CA LEU A 83 -38.06 -2.02 29.18
C LEU A 83 -38.28 -3.29 29.98
N ASP A 84 -37.50 -3.47 31.03
CA ASP A 84 -37.86 -4.45 32.05
C ASP A 84 -39.26 -4.07 32.57
N SER A 85 -40.00 -5.04 33.08
CA SER A 85 -41.28 -4.90 33.78
C SER A 85 -41.31 -3.80 34.85
N SER A 86 -40.14 -3.33 35.29
CA SER A 86 -39.89 -2.23 36.23
C SER A 86 -39.87 -0.83 35.60
N GLY A 87 -39.83 -0.71 34.27
CA GLY A 87 -39.67 0.58 33.57
C GLY A 87 -38.21 1.05 33.44
N ASP A 88 -37.24 0.24 33.88
CA ASP A 88 -35.81 0.58 33.80
C ASP A 88 -35.18 0.13 32.47
N LEU A 89 -34.30 0.99 31.94
CA LEU A 89 -33.60 0.79 30.67
C LEU A 89 -32.52 -0.31 30.82
N SER A 90 -32.73 -1.46 30.18
CA SER A 90 -31.78 -2.58 30.19
C SER A 90 -30.37 -2.19 29.73
N TYR A 91 -29.41 -2.28 30.66
CA TYR A 91 -28.02 -1.80 30.55
C TYR A 91 -27.04 -2.81 29.89
N HIS A 92 -27.49 -4.00 29.52
CA HIS A 92 -26.58 -5.08 29.09
C HIS A 92 -26.05 -4.91 27.65
N ALA A 93 -26.87 -4.40 26.73
CA ALA A 93 -26.45 -4.13 25.34
C ALA A 93 -25.49 -2.93 25.24
N SER A 94 -25.55 -1.98 26.18
CA SER A 94 -24.60 -0.87 26.23
C SER A 94 -23.24 -1.31 26.78
N GLN A 95 -23.19 -2.22 27.76
CA GLN A 95 -21.93 -2.68 28.33
C GLN A 95 -21.02 -3.42 27.34
N SER A 96 -21.57 -4.28 26.48
CA SER A 96 -20.77 -5.01 25.48
C SER A 96 -20.18 -4.08 24.42
N ARG A 97 -20.94 -3.06 24.00
CA ARG A 97 -20.48 -2.03 23.05
C ARG A 97 -19.37 -1.16 23.67
N ILE A 98 -19.58 -0.69 24.89
CA ILE A 98 -18.59 0.11 25.62
C ILE A 98 -17.31 -0.71 25.83
N ALA A 99 -17.42 -1.99 26.20
CA ALA A 99 -16.27 -2.87 26.35
C ALA A 99 -15.49 -3.05 25.03
N LYS A 100 -16.18 -3.27 23.90
CA LYS A 100 -15.54 -3.34 22.56
C LYS A 100 -14.77 -2.05 22.27
N GLU A 101 -15.39 -0.89 22.48
CA GLU A 101 -14.77 0.41 22.21
C GLU A 101 -13.55 0.67 23.10
N VAL A 102 -13.63 0.34 24.39
CA VAL A 102 -12.50 0.48 25.32
C VAL A 102 -11.33 -0.42 24.92
N ILE A 103 -11.60 -1.70 24.64
CA ILE A 103 -10.56 -2.66 24.23
C ILE A 103 -9.87 -2.19 22.95
N LEU A 104 -10.64 -1.84 21.91
CA LEU A 104 -10.09 -1.37 20.64
C LEU A 104 -9.28 -0.08 20.80
N THR A 105 -9.74 0.85 21.66
CA THR A 105 -9.01 2.09 21.96
C THR A 105 -7.65 1.80 22.61
N ILE A 106 -7.59 0.85 23.55
CA ILE A 106 -6.34 0.46 24.20
C ILE A 106 -5.34 -0.08 23.17
N PHE A 107 -5.75 -1.07 22.37
CA PHE A 107 -4.88 -1.66 21.35
C PHE A 107 -4.47 -0.65 20.27
N PHE A 108 -5.36 0.25 19.89
CA PHE A 108 -5.06 1.35 18.98
C PHE A 108 -3.96 2.27 19.53
N VAL A 109 -4.05 2.70 20.79
CA VAL A 109 -3.03 3.57 21.41
C VAL A 109 -1.68 2.85 21.46
N PHE A 110 -1.66 1.56 21.80
CA PHE A 110 -0.43 0.76 21.78
C PHE A 110 0.13 0.58 20.36
N GLY A 111 -0.72 0.32 19.36
CA GLY A 111 -0.34 0.20 17.95
C GLY A 111 0.31 1.49 17.44
N MET A 112 -0.36 2.63 17.60
CA MET A 112 0.20 3.93 17.22
C MET A 112 1.52 4.22 17.95
N SER A 113 1.58 3.94 19.25
CA SER A 113 2.81 4.16 20.03
C SER A 113 3.95 3.29 19.51
N ALA A 114 3.67 2.06 19.06
CA ALA A 114 4.65 1.17 18.46
C ALA A 114 5.17 1.71 17.13
N ASP A 115 4.29 2.15 16.22
CA ASP A 115 4.72 2.72 14.94
C ASP A 115 5.50 4.02 15.11
N VAL A 116 5.04 4.90 16.02
CA VAL A 116 5.76 6.11 16.39
C VAL A 116 7.16 5.78 16.90
N ALA A 117 7.27 4.82 17.81
CA ALA A 117 8.56 4.33 18.29
C ALA A 117 9.47 3.83 17.17
N ILE A 118 8.93 3.06 16.22
CA ILE A 118 9.70 2.49 15.10
C ILE A 118 10.26 3.60 14.21
N PHE A 119 9.39 4.45 13.64
CA PHE A 119 9.88 5.47 12.70
C PHE A 119 10.73 6.52 13.42
N TYR A 120 10.35 6.95 14.63
CA TYR A 120 11.14 7.91 15.41
C TYR A 120 12.55 7.39 15.66
N THR A 121 12.70 6.13 16.08
CA THR A 121 14.02 5.55 16.33
C THR A 121 14.87 5.56 15.06
N ILE A 122 14.31 5.17 13.91
CA ILE A 122 15.03 5.10 12.63
C ILE A 122 15.45 6.49 12.14
N PHE A 123 14.59 7.50 12.30
CA PHE A 123 14.90 8.86 11.87
C PHE A 123 15.85 9.56 12.83
N CYS A 124 15.74 9.33 14.13
CA CYS A 124 16.63 9.92 15.10
C CYS A 124 18.05 9.42 14.87
N PHE A 125 18.32 8.12 14.81
CA PHE A 125 19.69 7.60 14.82
C PHE A 125 20.23 7.31 13.40
N LYS A 126 21.19 8.13 12.93
CA LYS A 126 21.83 7.92 11.61
C LYS A 126 22.44 6.53 11.43
N ARG A 127 22.97 5.94 12.52
CA ARG A 127 23.62 4.61 12.51
C ARG A 127 22.73 3.51 11.93
N ILE A 128 21.44 3.53 12.23
CA ILE A 128 20.49 2.50 11.80
C ILE A 128 19.74 2.89 10.53
N ARG A 129 20.06 4.03 9.91
CA ARG A 129 19.36 4.55 8.72
C ARG A 129 19.85 3.87 7.44
N THR A 130 19.66 2.56 7.36
CA THR A 130 19.88 1.76 6.15
C THR A 130 18.65 1.82 5.24
N VAL A 131 18.81 1.61 3.94
CA VAL A 131 17.69 1.59 2.98
C VAL A 131 16.52 0.67 3.40
N PRO A 132 16.74 -0.60 3.81
CA PRO A 132 15.63 -1.43 4.31
C PRO A 132 14.94 -0.85 5.55
N ASN A 133 15.69 -0.22 6.46
CA ASN A 133 15.09 0.44 7.62
C ASN A 133 14.32 1.71 7.22
N ILE A 134 14.72 2.43 6.17
CA ILE A 134 13.95 3.57 5.64
C ILE A 134 12.62 3.08 5.03
N PHE A 135 12.62 1.96 4.31
CA PHE A 135 11.36 1.35 3.83
C PHE A 135 10.47 0.93 5.00
N LEU A 136 11.04 0.33 6.04
CA LEU A 136 10.32 -0.02 7.26
C LEU A 136 9.77 1.20 8.00
N ALA A 137 10.49 2.31 8.04
CA ALA A 137 9.99 3.55 8.63
C ALA A 137 8.80 4.12 7.83
N ASN A 138 8.85 4.04 6.49
CA ASN A 138 7.71 4.46 5.65
C ASN A 138 6.52 3.50 5.77
N TRP A 139 6.77 2.20 5.93
CA TRP A 139 5.74 1.23 6.31
C TRP A 139 5.06 1.66 7.62
N ALA A 140 5.83 1.89 8.69
CA ALA A 140 5.27 2.33 9.97
C ALA A 140 4.50 3.65 9.88
N ILE A 141 4.93 4.59 9.02
CA ILE A 141 4.19 5.84 8.76
C ILE A 141 2.85 5.54 8.07
N ALA A 142 2.84 4.69 7.04
CA ALA A 142 1.61 4.31 6.36
C ALA A 142 0.64 3.53 7.28
N ASP A 143 1.17 2.66 8.14
CA ASP A 143 0.40 1.92 9.14
C ASP A 143 -0.19 2.88 10.18
N LEU A 144 0.60 3.84 10.67
CA LEU A 144 0.12 4.90 11.55
C LEU A 144 -1.01 5.72 10.92
N LEU A 145 -0.87 6.10 9.65
CA LEU A 145 -1.94 6.83 8.93
C LEU A 145 -3.21 5.97 8.80
N CYS A 146 -3.05 4.67 8.49
CA CYS A 146 -4.16 3.72 8.45
C CYS A 146 -4.86 3.61 9.82
N LEU A 147 -4.08 3.45 10.90
CA LEU A 147 -4.57 3.41 12.28
C LEU A 147 -5.20 4.74 12.71
N MET A 148 -4.72 5.89 12.25
CA MET A 148 -5.37 7.16 12.56
C MET A 148 -6.75 7.27 11.91
N VAL A 149 -6.93 6.71 10.71
CA VAL A 149 -8.20 6.75 9.97
C VAL A 149 -9.18 5.66 10.43
N ALA A 150 -8.75 4.46 10.79
CA ALA A 150 -9.67 3.34 11.06
C ALA A 150 -10.53 3.50 12.35
N PRO A 151 -9.96 3.56 13.58
CA PRO A 151 -10.71 3.79 14.82
C PRO A 151 -11.39 5.15 14.92
N SER A 152 -10.82 6.21 14.31
CA SER A 152 -11.54 7.48 14.18
C SER A 152 -12.75 7.24 13.27
N GLY A 153 -12.57 6.61 12.11
CA GLY A 153 -13.63 6.21 11.18
C GLY A 153 -14.76 5.43 11.84
N TYR A 154 -14.48 4.38 12.62
CA TYR A 154 -15.52 3.58 13.30
C TYR A 154 -16.27 4.34 14.41
N ARG A 155 -15.56 5.13 15.22
CA ARG A 155 -16.20 5.92 16.29
C ARG A 155 -16.97 7.10 15.72
N ILE A 156 -16.44 7.70 14.68
CA ILE A 156 -17.08 8.73 13.90
C ILE A 156 -18.32 8.11 13.23
N LEU A 157 -18.25 6.95 12.59
CA LEU A 157 -19.41 6.19 12.08
C LEU A 157 -20.50 6.01 13.15
N SER A 158 -20.10 5.61 14.35
CA SER A 158 -21.01 5.23 15.43
C SER A 158 -21.74 6.43 16.05
N VAL A 159 -21.07 7.58 16.12
CA VAL A 159 -21.63 8.87 16.55
C VAL A 159 -22.38 9.55 15.40
N MET A 160 -21.91 9.40 14.16
CA MET A 160 -22.49 10.01 12.95
C MET A 160 -23.70 9.26 12.42
N ALA A 161 -23.89 7.98 12.75
CA ALA A 161 -25.19 7.33 12.56
C ALA A 161 -26.34 8.09 13.27
N LYS A 162 -26.01 8.94 14.26
CA LYS A 162 -26.96 9.81 14.96
C LYS A 162 -26.97 11.26 14.48
N THR A 163 -25.99 11.70 13.68
CA THR A 163 -25.85 13.10 13.23
C THR A 163 -25.76 13.14 11.71
N SER A 164 -26.62 13.91 11.05
CA SER A 164 -26.79 13.97 9.59
C SER A 164 -25.59 14.56 8.83
N LEU A 165 -24.41 13.96 8.95
CA LEU A 165 -23.24 14.30 8.15
C LEU A 165 -23.39 13.77 6.72
N SER A 166 -22.75 14.46 5.77
CA SER A 166 -22.88 14.12 4.35
C SER A 166 -22.24 12.76 4.08
N HIS A 167 -22.93 11.95 3.28
CA HIS A 167 -22.45 10.65 2.79
C HIS A 167 -21.03 10.73 2.19
N GLU A 168 -20.73 11.86 1.56
CA GLU A 168 -19.42 12.18 0.98
C GLU A 168 -18.28 12.05 2.01
N PHE A 169 -18.47 12.53 3.23
CA PHE A 169 -17.41 12.48 4.24
C PHE A 169 -17.09 11.04 4.70
N MET A 170 -18.12 10.18 4.78
CA MET A 170 -17.98 8.78 5.17
C MET A 170 -17.23 7.97 4.13
N CYS A 171 -17.67 8.14 2.89
CA CYS A 171 -17.02 7.59 1.71
C CYS A 171 -15.53 8.02 1.66
N PHE A 172 -15.25 9.31 1.86
CA PHE A 172 -13.88 9.81 1.91
C PHE A 172 -13.03 9.13 2.99
N LEU A 173 -13.52 9.02 4.24
CA LEU A 173 -12.77 8.38 5.31
C LEU A 173 -12.49 6.89 5.04
N GLU A 174 -13.47 6.15 4.53
CA GLU A 174 -13.33 4.72 4.21
C GLU A 174 -12.31 4.50 3.09
N GLU A 175 -12.37 5.31 2.02
CA GLU A 175 -11.42 5.24 0.90
C GLU A 175 -9.98 5.58 1.31
N PHE A 176 -9.80 6.57 2.19
CA PHE A 176 -8.47 6.89 2.71
C PHE A 176 -7.90 5.76 3.56
N GLY A 177 -8.74 5.13 4.40
CA GLY A 177 -8.34 3.96 5.18
C GLY A 177 -7.88 2.81 4.26
N ALA A 178 -8.67 2.48 3.25
CA ALA A 178 -8.32 1.46 2.26
C ALA A 178 -7.03 1.80 1.49
N THR A 179 -6.86 3.06 1.10
CA THR A 179 -5.65 3.52 0.38
C THR A 179 -4.40 3.40 1.24
N PHE A 180 -4.44 3.83 2.50
CA PHE A 180 -3.29 3.68 3.40
C PHE A 180 -2.97 2.21 3.64
N HIS A 181 -3.99 1.37 3.73
CA HIS A 181 -3.81 -0.07 3.84
C HIS A 181 -3.12 -0.68 2.61
N VAL A 182 -3.52 -0.31 1.40
CA VAL A 182 -2.83 -0.70 0.15
C VAL A 182 -1.39 -0.17 0.14
N THR A 183 -1.17 1.04 0.64
CA THR A 183 0.17 1.65 0.73
C THR A 183 1.09 0.85 1.67
N VAL A 184 0.57 0.38 2.81
CA VAL A 184 1.28 -0.54 3.71
C VAL A 184 1.70 -1.80 2.96
N LEU A 185 0.78 -2.42 2.21
CA LEU A 185 1.09 -3.63 1.43
C LEU A 185 2.17 -3.37 0.36
N LEU A 186 2.17 -2.21 -0.30
CA LEU A 186 3.22 -1.82 -1.25
C LEU A 186 4.60 -1.70 -0.60
N PHE A 187 4.69 -1.10 0.60
CA PHE A 187 5.95 -1.04 1.34
C PHE A 187 6.43 -2.43 1.78
N ILE A 188 5.52 -3.34 2.15
CA ILE A 188 5.87 -4.73 2.43
C ILE A 188 6.42 -5.41 1.18
N ILE A 189 5.75 -5.26 0.02
CA ILE A 189 6.22 -5.83 -1.26
C ILE A 189 7.62 -5.32 -1.60
N VAL A 190 7.85 -4.01 -1.52
CA VAL A 190 9.18 -3.43 -1.79
C VAL A 190 10.25 -3.92 -0.80
N THR A 191 9.89 -4.08 0.47
CA THR A 191 10.78 -4.63 1.50
C THR A 191 11.14 -6.10 1.22
N LEU A 192 10.17 -6.88 0.73
CA LEU A 192 10.38 -8.27 0.31
C LEU A 192 11.22 -8.37 -0.97
N ILE A 193 11.02 -7.46 -1.92
CA ILE A 193 11.83 -7.36 -3.14
C ILE A 193 13.28 -7.00 -2.78
N ASP A 194 13.51 -6.02 -1.89
CA ASP A 194 14.87 -5.69 -1.42
C ASP A 194 15.54 -6.92 -0.79
N TRP A 195 14.81 -7.67 0.04
CA TRP A 195 15.32 -8.90 0.65
C TRP A 195 15.69 -9.95 -0.40
N PHE A 196 14.82 -10.15 -1.40
CA PHE A 196 15.05 -11.11 -2.49
C PHE A 196 16.27 -10.73 -3.34
N ILE A 197 16.37 -9.46 -3.75
CA ILE A 197 17.52 -8.96 -4.53
C ILE A 197 18.80 -9.07 -3.72
N ALA A 198 18.79 -8.74 -2.42
CA ALA A 198 19.95 -8.88 -1.56
C ALA A 198 20.37 -10.36 -1.37
N ALA A 199 19.41 -11.28 -1.30
CA ALA A 199 19.68 -12.71 -1.12
C ALA A 199 20.23 -13.39 -2.39
N HIS A 200 19.80 -12.96 -3.58
CA HIS A 200 20.12 -13.65 -4.84
C HIS A 200 21.05 -12.86 -5.78
N PHE A 201 21.06 -11.53 -5.71
CA PHE A 201 21.69 -10.65 -6.70
C PHE A 201 22.45 -9.50 -6.02
N GLY A 202 23.40 -9.81 -5.14
CA GLY A 202 24.12 -8.83 -4.29
C GLY A 202 24.55 -7.53 -5.01
N GLY A 203 25.12 -7.61 -6.21
CA GLY A 203 25.51 -6.42 -6.98
C GLY A 203 24.34 -5.59 -7.53
N ALA A 204 23.20 -6.22 -7.85
CA ALA A 204 21.99 -5.50 -8.26
C ALA A 204 21.31 -4.82 -7.06
N SER A 205 21.53 -5.32 -5.84
CA SER A 205 20.98 -4.72 -4.60
C SER A 205 21.49 -3.31 -4.38
N GLU A 206 22.76 -3.03 -4.65
CA GLU A 206 23.32 -1.67 -4.49
C GLU A 206 22.67 -0.67 -5.45
N LYS A 207 22.49 -1.04 -6.72
CA LYS A 207 21.81 -0.19 -7.71
C LYS A 207 20.35 0.07 -7.34
N TYR A 208 19.64 -0.97 -6.90
CA TYR A 208 18.26 -0.85 -6.42
C TYR A 208 18.17 0.11 -5.23
N ARG A 209 19.08 -0.06 -4.26
CA ARG A 209 19.16 0.75 -3.04
C ARG A 209 19.58 2.19 -3.31
N ASN A 210 20.31 2.49 -4.38
CA ASN A 210 20.64 3.86 -4.74
C ASN A 210 19.40 4.68 -5.20
N ASN A 211 18.37 4.00 -5.70
CA ASN A 211 17.14 4.63 -6.21
C ASN A 211 15.99 4.64 -5.20
N TYR A 212 16.26 4.35 -3.92
CA TYR A 212 15.21 4.17 -2.90
C TYR A 212 14.31 5.40 -2.73
N VAL A 213 14.83 6.61 -2.88
CA VAL A 213 14.04 7.86 -2.79
C VAL A 213 12.98 7.92 -3.89
N ILE A 214 13.35 7.55 -5.12
CA ILE A 214 12.42 7.51 -6.26
C ILE A 214 11.35 6.45 -6.02
N ILE A 215 11.73 5.28 -5.49
CA ILE A 215 10.79 4.20 -5.18
C ILE A 215 9.77 4.65 -4.13
N ILE A 216 10.22 5.26 -3.03
CA ILE A 216 9.34 5.78 -1.98
C ILE A 216 8.41 6.87 -2.53
N GLY A 217 8.97 7.82 -3.29
CA GLY A 217 8.19 8.88 -3.92
C GLY A 217 7.12 8.32 -4.87
N ALA A 218 7.47 7.31 -5.67
CA ALA A 218 6.52 6.65 -6.57
C ALA A 218 5.37 5.96 -5.82
N ILE A 219 5.65 5.29 -4.69
CA ILE A 219 4.61 4.66 -3.86
C ILE A 219 3.63 5.70 -3.31
N TRP A 220 4.14 6.82 -2.77
CA TRP A 220 3.28 7.88 -2.23
C TRP A 220 2.48 8.59 -3.33
N VAL A 221 3.08 8.87 -4.48
CA VAL A 221 2.36 9.42 -5.64
C VAL A 221 1.27 8.45 -6.11
N PHE A 222 1.58 7.16 -6.20
CA PHE A 222 0.58 6.13 -6.51
C PHE A 222 -0.56 6.12 -5.49
N ALA A 223 -0.26 6.18 -4.20
CA ALA A 223 -1.28 6.24 -3.15
C ALA A 223 -2.20 7.46 -3.28
N ILE A 224 -1.66 8.64 -3.59
CA ILE A 224 -2.46 9.87 -3.79
C ILE A 224 -3.37 9.75 -5.02
N ILE A 225 -2.84 9.23 -6.13
CA ILE A 225 -3.61 9.01 -7.36
C ILE A 225 -4.72 8.00 -7.08
N PHE A 226 -4.39 6.89 -6.40
CA PHE A 226 -5.35 5.85 -6.02
C PHE A 226 -6.46 6.43 -5.14
N ALA A 227 -6.14 7.10 -4.02
CA ALA A 227 -7.14 7.74 -3.16
C ALA A 227 -8.04 8.70 -3.95
N SER A 228 -7.48 9.50 -4.85
CA SER A 228 -8.24 10.50 -5.63
C SER A 228 -9.24 9.84 -6.58
N ILE A 229 -8.81 8.80 -7.31
CA ILE A 229 -9.66 8.06 -8.25
C ILE A 229 -10.78 7.35 -7.49
N PHE A 230 -10.44 6.59 -6.44
CA PHE A 230 -11.43 5.79 -5.72
C PHE A 230 -12.41 6.65 -4.91
N SER A 231 -11.96 7.77 -4.33
CA SER A 231 -12.86 8.74 -3.69
C SER A 231 -13.84 9.34 -4.71
N GLY A 232 -13.37 9.70 -5.90
CA GLY A 232 -14.24 10.21 -6.97
C GLY A 232 -15.28 9.20 -7.43
N ILE A 233 -14.90 7.92 -7.56
CA ILE A 233 -15.83 6.83 -7.90
C ILE A 233 -16.84 6.63 -6.77
N CYS A 234 -16.41 6.63 -5.51
CA CYS A 234 -17.28 6.43 -4.36
C CYS A 234 -18.30 7.55 -4.16
N PHE A 235 -17.99 8.80 -4.57
CA PHE A 235 -18.98 9.88 -4.62
C PHE A 235 -20.07 9.65 -5.67
N HIS A 236 -19.74 9.01 -6.79
CA HIS A 236 -20.67 8.85 -7.91
C HIS A 236 -21.42 7.51 -7.90
N TYR A 237 -20.78 6.44 -7.43
CA TYR A 237 -21.30 5.08 -7.45
C TYR A 237 -21.35 4.49 -6.05
N TYR A 238 -22.56 4.14 -5.59
CA TYR A 238 -22.79 3.48 -4.30
C TYR A 238 -22.31 2.00 -4.25
N SER A 239 -21.68 1.49 -5.32
CA SER A 239 -21.27 0.08 -5.47
C SER A 239 -19.79 -0.18 -5.11
N VAL A 240 -19.11 0.77 -4.47
CA VAL A 240 -17.64 0.74 -4.31
C VAL A 240 -17.14 -0.26 -3.27
N PHE A 241 -17.96 -0.62 -2.29
CA PHE A 241 -17.62 -1.61 -1.27
C PHE A 241 -17.11 -2.94 -1.87
N VAL A 242 -17.68 -3.38 -3.00
CA VAL A 242 -17.26 -4.62 -3.69
C VAL A 242 -15.88 -4.48 -4.31
N HIS A 243 -15.58 -3.33 -4.94
CA HIS A 243 -14.31 -3.09 -5.60
C HIS A 243 -13.16 -2.97 -4.59
N GLN A 244 -13.40 -2.30 -3.46
CA GLN A 244 -12.43 -2.20 -2.38
C GLN A 244 -12.11 -3.55 -1.75
N ILE A 245 -13.13 -4.34 -1.41
CA ILE A 245 -12.92 -5.69 -0.85
C ILE A 245 -12.15 -6.54 -1.84
N LEU A 246 -12.50 -6.49 -3.13
CA LEU A 246 -11.77 -7.24 -4.15
C LEU A 246 -10.31 -6.78 -4.27
N ALA A 247 -10.05 -5.47 -4.28
CA ALA A 247 -8.69 -4.92 -4.33
C ALA A 247 -7.86 -5.32 -3.10
N LEU A 248 -8.45 -5.30 -1.91
CA LEU A 248 -7.83 -5.76 -0.67
C LEU A 248 -7.55 -7.27 -0.73
N LEU A 249 -8.50 -8.09 -1.16
CA LEU A 249 -8.32 -9.54 -1.30
C LEU A 249 -7.20 -9.88 -2.30
N ILE A 250 -7.17 -9.21 -3.46
CA ILE A 250 -6.13 -9.40 -4.47
C ILE A 250 -4.75 -9.01 -3.92
N SER A 251 -4.64 -7.82 -3.31
CA SER A 251 -3.37 -7.33 -2.76
C SER A 251 -2.86 -8.23 -1.62
N TYR A 252 -3.73 -8.66 -0.70
CA TYR A 252 -3.35 -9.62 0.34
C TYR A 252 -2.92 -10.96 -0.24
N SER A 253 -3.63 -11.48 -1.24
CA SER A 253 -3.28 -12.75 -1.90
C SER A 253 -1.90 -12.67 -2.56
N LEU A 254 -1.60 -11.53 -3.21
CA LEU A 254 -0.30 -11.26 -3.80
C LEU A 254 0.81 -11.25 -2.73
N VAL A 255 0.63 -10.52 -1.63
CA VAL A 255 1.66 -10.46 -0.56
C VAL A 255 1.82 -11.81 0.13
N LEU A 256 0.73 -12.54 0.39
CA LEU A 256 0.79 -13.89 0.96
C LEU A 256 1.58 -14.83 0.05
N LEU A 257 1.29 -14.82 -1.25
CA LEU A 257 2.03 -15.62 -2.24
C LEU A 257 3.52 -15.28 -2.22
N LEU A 258 3.86 -13.99 -2.24
CA LEU A 258 5.25 -13.53 -2.17
C LEU A 258 5.94 -14.00 -0.89
N VAL A 259 5.30 -13.87 0.27
CA VAL A 259 5.86 -14.34 1.55
C VAL A 259 6.10 -15.85 1.52
N VAL A 260 5.13 -16.64 1.05
CA VAL A 260 5.27 -18.10 0.97
C VAL A 260 6.43 -18.47 0.04
N VAL A 261 6.51 -17.88 -1.15
CA VAL A 261 7.59 -18.14 -2.12
C VAL A 261 8.96 -17.79 -1.53
N LEU A 262 9.09 -16.65 -0.84
CA LEU A 262 10.35 -16.21 -0.25
C LEU A 262 10.75 -17.01 1.00
N GLN A 263 9.78 -17.52 1.76
CA GLN A 263 10.07 -18.44 2.86
C GLN A 263 10.51 -19.81 2.34
N LEU A 264 9.86 -20.31 1.29
CA LEU A 264 10.30 -21.55 0.62
C LEU A 264 11.70 -21.39 0.03
N SER A 265 12.01 -20.26 -0.63
CA SER A 265 13.34 -20.00 -1.17
C SER A 265 14.41 -19.98 -0.07
N ARG A 266 14.12 -19.36 1.08
CA ARG A 266 15.00 -19.38 2.26
C ARG A 266 15.23 -20.80 2.79
N VAL A 267 14.18 -21.60 2.90
CA VAL A 267 14.27 -23.00 3.36
C VAL A 267 15.15 -23.81 2.40
N VAL A 268 14.93 -23.67 1.09
CA VAL A 268 15.74 -24.33 0.05
C VAL A 268 17.21 -23.89 0.12
N GLN A 269 17.49 -22.59 0.30
CA GLN A 269 18.86 -22.10 0.47
C GLN A 269 19.55 -22.70 1.69
N LYS A 270 18.83 -22.84 2.82
CA LYS A 270 19.33 -23.48 4.03
C LYS A 270 19.71 -24.94 3.78
N PHE A 271 18.89 -25.67 3.01
CA PHE A 271 19.21 -27.05 2.61
C PHE A 271 20.39 -27.13 1.65
N ARG A 272 20.57 -26.14 0.77
CA ARG A 272 21.70 -26.07 -0.18
C ARG A 272 23.01 -25.59 0.45
N GLN A 273 23.04 -25.32 1.76
CA GLN A 273 24.21 -24.78 2.47
C GLN A 273 24.83 -23.54 1.82
N SER A 274 24.04 -22.77 1.06
CA SER A 274 24.53 -21.55 0.44
C SER A 274 24.78 -20.50 1.54
N PRO A 275 25.92 -19.79 1.54
CA PRO A 275 26.19 -18.76 2.55
C PRO A 275 25.15 -17.64 2.42
N ILE A 276 24.21 -17.59 3.38
CA ILE A 276 23.17 -16.55 3.41
C ILE A 276 23.79 -15.31 4.06
N ASN A 277 24.15 -14.32 3.24
CA ASN A 277 24.60 -13.00 3.72
C ASN A 277 23.45 -12.00 3.91
N SER A 278 22.19 -12.40 3.71
CA SER A 278 21.04 -11.48 3.77
C SER A 278 20.42 -11.39 5.17
N PRO A 279 20.12 -10.18 5.68
CA PRO A 279 19.45 -10.00 6.96
C PRO A 279 18.03 -10.58 6.92
N THR A 280 17.74 -11.54 7.80
CA THR A 280 16.47 -12.28 7.86
C THR A 280 15.31 -11.50 8.51
N MET A 281 15.59 -10.31 9.01
CA MET A 281 14.66 -9.45 9.75
C MET A 281 13.44 -9.06 8.90
N ASN A 282 13.67 -8.51 7.70
CA ASN A 282 12.62 -7.99 6.82
C ASN A 282 11.56 -9.04 6.45
N LEU A 283 12.01 -10.24 6.06
CA LEU A 283 11.13 -11.36 5.76
C LEU A 283 10.33 -11.82 6.99
N THR A 284 10.95 -11.76 8.17
CA THR A 284 10.29 -12.17 9.43
C THR A 284 9.21 -11.16 9.84
N LEU A 285 9.47 -9.85 9.70
CA LEU A 285 8.49 -8.79 9.94
C LEU A 285 7.29 -8.93 8.97
N ALA A 286 7.55 -9.07 7.68
CA ALA A 286 6.50 -9.26 6.67
C ALA A 286 5.66 -10.53 6.94
N THR A 287 6.30 -11.62 7.38
CA THR A 287 5.59 -12.86 7.73
C THR A 287 4.70 -12.69 8.96
N ALA A 288 5.16 -11.97 9.98
CA ALA A 288 4.37 -11.69 11.17
C ALA A 288 3.14 -10.84 10.83
N PHE A 289 3.32 -9.78 10.04
CA PHE A 289 2.22 -8.93 9.58
C PHE A 289 1.16 -9.72 8.80
N ILE A 290 1.59 -10.55 7.85
CA ILE A 290 0.66 -11.40 7.08
C ILE A 290 -0.01 -12.43 7.98
N GLY A 291 0.70 -13.02 8.95
CA GLY A 291 0.12 -13.90 9.96
C GLY A 291 -1.03 -13.24 10.74
N CYS A 292 -0.84 -12.00 11.19
CA CYS A 292 -1.90 -11.23 11.84
C CYS A 292 -3.05 -10.90 10.88
N SER A 293 -2.74 -10.56 9.63
CA SER A 293 -3.72 -10.17 8.62
C SER A 293 -4.57 -11.33 8.11
N LEU A 294 -4.03 -12.57 8.12
CA LEU A 294 -4.75 -13.77 7.68
C LEU A 294 -6.06 -13.98 8.45
N LEU A 295 -6.08 -13.68 9.76
CA LEU A 295 -7.31 -13.78 10.55
C LEU A 295 -8.37 -12.79 10.05
N SER A 296 -7.97 -11.57 9.70
CA SER A 296 -8.88 -10.57 9.12
C SER A 296 -9.45 -11.03 7.76
N ILE A 297 -8.61 -11.63 6.91
CA ILE A 297 -9.07 -12.20 5.63
C ILE A 297 -10.08 -13.33 5.87
N ILE A 298 -9.79 -14.24 6.81
CA ILE A 298 -10.71 -15.32 7.18
C ILE A 298 -12.03 -14.74 7.68
N ASN A 299 -12.00 -13.67 8.48
CA ASN A 299 -13.20 -12.97 8.94
C ASN A 299 -14.02 -12.40 7.77
N ILE A 300 -13.39 -11.69 6.83
CA ILE A 300 -14.05 -11.14 5.63
C ILE A 300 -14.69 -12.27 4.80
N MET A 301 -13.95 -13.35 4.57
CA MET A 301 -14.47 -14.52 3.84
C MET A 301 -15.62 -15.19 4.60
N SER A 302 -15.51 -15.31 5.93
CA SER A 302 -16.58 -15.89 6.75
C SER A 302 -17.85 -15.04 6.73
N ALA A 303 -17.72 -13.71 6.73
CA ALA A 303 -18.85 -12.79 6.60
C ALA A 303 -19.55 -12.92 5.24
N PHE A 304 -18.81 -13.27 4.19
CA PHE A 304 -19.37 -13.46 2.85
C PHE A 304 -20.05 -14.82 2.66
N PHE A 305 -19.51 -15.90 3.26
CA PHE A 305 -19.95 -17.27 3.01
C PHE A 305 -20.78 -17.92 4.14
N PHE A 306 -20.63 -17.50 5.40
CA PHE A 306 -21.16 -18.18 6.59
C PHE A 306 -21.91 -17.24 7.55
N TRP A 307 -22.36 -17.78 8.70
CA TRP A 307 -22.97 -17.01 9.79
C TRP A 307 -21.93 -16.11 10.47
N TYR A 308 -22.15 -14.81 10.36
CA TYR A 308 -21.35 -13.75 10.97
C TYR A 308 -21.41 -13.81 12.50
N HIS A 309 -20.26 -13.91 13.16
CA HIS A 309 -20.18 -13.85 14.63
C HIS A 309 -19.44 -12.57 15.09
N PRO A 310 -20.09 -11.67 15.85
CA PRO A 310 -19.50 -10.37 16.21
C PRO A 310 -18.27 -10.49 17.13
N ALA A 311 -18.16 -11.57 17.92
CA ALA A 311 -16.98 -11.81 18.75
C ALA A 311 -15.73 -12.11 17.90
N PHE A 312 -15.89 -12.80 16.77
CA PHE A 312 -14.79 -13.13 15.87
C PHE A 312 -14.25 -11.86 15.20
N GLU A 313 -15.13 -10.97 14.76
CA GLU A 313 -14.77 -9.64 14.23
C GLU A 313 -13.84 -8.90 15.22
N ILE A 314 -14.24 -8.77 16.49
CA ILE A 314 -13.44 -8.09 17.52
C ILE A 314 -12.06 -8.72 17.66
N ILE A 315 -11.99 -10.04 17.77
CA ILE A 315 -10.71 -10.77 17.92
C ILE A 315 -9.81 -10.49 16.71
N THR A 316 -10.37 -10.54 15.50
CA THR A 316 -9.58 -10.33 14.28
C THR A 316 -9.04 -8.90 14.17
N VAL A 317 -9.83 -7.89 14.56
CA VAL A 317 -9.39 -6.49 14.60
C VAL A 317 -8.31 -6.29 15.67
N VAL A 318 -8.47 -6.87 16.86
CA VAL A 318 -7.44 -6.81 17.92
C VAL A 318 -6.14 -7.44 17.45
N VAL A 319 -6.20 -8.61 16.79
CA VAL A 319 -5.00 -9.26 16.23
C VAL A 319 -4.34 -8.40 15.15
N LEU A 320 -5.13 -7.70 14.33
CA LEU A 320 -4.62 -6.78 13.33
C LEU A 320 -3.87 -5.59 13.98
N PHE A 321 -4.43 -4.97 15.03
CA PHE A 321 -3.75 -3.90 15.78
C PHE A 321 -2.50 -4.37 16.51
N CYS A 322 -2.48 -5.64 16.94
CA CYS A 322 -1.29 -6.24 17.53
C CYS A 322 -0.13 -6.38 16.53
N SER A 323 -0.37 -6.28 15.21
CA SER A 323 0.70 -6.43 14.21
C SER A 323 1.81 -5.39 14.38
N SER A 324 1.50 -4.12 14.64
CA SER A 324 2.47 -3.05 14.87
C SER A 324 3.27 -3.29 16.17
N ILE A 325 2.59 -3.78 17.22
CA ILE A 325 3.24 -4.17 18.49
C ILE A 325 4.20 -5.34 18.27
N ILE A 326 3.77 -6.36 17.54
CA ILE A 326 4.59 -7.52 17.20
C ILE A 326 5.80 -7.09 16.37
N ASN A 327 5.63 -6.19 15.40
CA ASN A 327 6.72 -5.64 14.61
C ASN A 327 7.76 -4.94 15.50
N LEU A 328 7.34 -4.12 16.46
CA LEU A 328 8.25 -3.49 17.41
C LEU A 328 8.99 -4.54 18.26
N ILE A 329 8.28 -5.54 18.80
CA ILE A 329 8.89 -6.62 19.60
C ILE A 329 9.92 -7.39 18.76
N LEU A 330 9.59 -7.71 17.51
CA LEU A 330 10.50 -8.38 16.59
C LEU A 330 11.74 -7.53 16.30
N LEU A 331 11.60 -6.22 16.11
CA LEU A 331 12.74 -5.32 15.93
C LEU A 331 13.65 -5.28 17.17
N LEU A 332 13.06 -5.20 18.37
CA LEU A 332 13.80 -5.18 19.63
C LEU A 332 14.52 -6.50 19.93
N THR A 333 13.96 -7.63 19.49
CA THR A 333 14.52 -8.96 19.75
C THR A 333 15.54 -9.39 18.69
N LEU A 334 15.25 -9.15 17.40
CA LEU A 334 16.06 -9.61 16.27
C LEU A 334 17.18 -8.63 15.89
N ASN A 335 17.03 -7.33 16.15
CA ASN A 335 18.00 -6.32 15.76
C ASN A 335 18.61 -5.63 16.99
N ARG A 336 19.84 -6.05 17.33
CA ARG A 336 20.58 -5.51 18.47
C ARG A 336 20.87 -4.01 18.33
N GLU A 337 21.24 -3.54 17.14
CA GLU A 337 21.55 -2.13 16.90
C GLU A 337 20.31 -1.25 17.07
N PHE A 338 19.18 -1.72 16.52
CA PHE A 338 17.89 -1.06 16.71
C PHE A 338 17.51 -1.00 18.19
N ARG A 339 17.63 -2.12 18.93
CA ARG A 339 17.34 -2.16 20.37
C ARG A 339 18.18 -1.16 21.17
N GLU A 340 19.47 -1.07 20.89
CA GLU A 340 20.36 -0.11 21.56
C GLU A 340 19.94 1.33 21.29
N CYS A 341 19.65 1.66 20.02
CA CYS A 341 19.14 2.98 19.63
C CYS A 341 17.78 3.28 20.26
N PHE A 342 16.87 2.31 20.30
CA PHE A 342 15.55 2.46 20.92
C PHE A 342 15.65 2.75 22.43
N VAL A 343 16.50 2.03 23.16
CA VAL A 343 16.71 2.27 24.60
C VAL A 343 17.29 3.67 24.85
N LEU A 344 18.17 4.14 23.97
CA LEU A 344 18.68 5.52 24.03
C LEU A 344 17.58 6.54 23.75
N ALA A 345 16.72 6.28 22.75
CA ALA A 345 15.58 7.11 22.39
C ALA A 345 14.63 7.28 23.59
N VAL A 346 14.24 6.18 24.22
CA VAL A 346 13.30 6.15 25.36
C VAL A 346 13.89 6.80 26.61
N LYS A 347 15.21 6.69 26.82
CA LYS A 347 15.88 7.33 27.96
C LYS A 347 16.02 8.85 27.80
N CYS A 348 15.57 9.42 26.67
CA CYS A 348 15.74 10.85 26.32
C CYS A 348 17.18 11.34 26.52
N LYS A 349 18.17 10.45 26.41
CA LYS A 349 19.56 10.81 26.65
C LYS A 349 20.02 11.55 25.39
N SER A 350 20.19 12.85 25.55
CA SER A 350 20.47 13.80 24.46
C SER A 350 21.52 13.27 23.49
N TYR A 351 21.25 13.54 22.22
CA TYR A 351 21.90 13.13 20.98
C TYR A 351 23.40 13.54 20.86
N ASN A 352 24.02 14.05 21.92
CA ASN A 352 25.44 14.41 21.99
C ASN A 352 26.41 13.20 21.98
N TYR A 353 25.96 12.03 21.52
CA TYR A 353 26.76 10.82 21.43
C TYR A 353 27.23 10.51 20.00
N GLU A 354 26.77 11.26 18.99
CA GLU A 354 27.33 11.16 17.62
C GLU A 354 28.79 11.63 17.53
N ASP A 355 29.28 12.40 18.51
CA ASP A 355 30.66 12.91 18.50
C ASP A 355 31.68 12.04 19.26
N VAL A 356 31.26 10.96 19.94
CA VAL A 356 32.14 10.26 20.92
C VAL A 356 32.34 8.76 20.66
N LEU A 357 31.66 8.11 19.70
CA LEU A 357 31.94 6.71 19.37
C LEU A 357 32.78 6.59 18.07
N PRO A 358 33.85 5.75 18.05
CA PRO A 358 34.80 5.71 16.94
C PRO A 358 34.10 5.33 15.64
N GLU A 359 34.58 5.90 14.53
CA GLU A 359 34.21 5.55 13.16
C GLU A 359 34.28 4.02 12.93
N PHE A 360 33.21 3.31 13.27
CA PHE A 360 33.01 1.95 12.79
C PHE A 360 32.52 2.05 11.36
N ASN A 361 33.49 2.05 10.45
CA ASN A 361 33.41 1.71 9.03
C ASN A 361 31.98 1.74 8.47
N ASN A 362 31.52 2.93 8.12
CA ASN A 362 30.37 3.08 7.26
C ASN A 362 30.81 2.66 5.84
N PRO A 363 30.36 1.52 5.28
CA PRO A 363 30.85 1.02 4.00
C PRO A 363 30.56 2.01 2.86
N ILE A 364 29.52 2.85 3.03
CA ILE A 364 29.14 3.89 2.06
C ILE A 364 30.17 5.04 2.03
N ARG A 365 30.81 5.38 3.16
CA ARG A 365 31.86 6.43 3.21
C ARG A 365 33.21 5.91 2.68
N ASN A 366 33.52 4.63 2.92
CA ASN A 366 34.73 4.00 2.37
C ASN A 366 34.69 3.83 0.85
N LEU A 367 33.52 3.73 0.22
CA LEU A 367 33.39 3.73 -1.24
C LEU A 367 33.75 5.08 -1.86
N ASN A 368 33.34 6.19 -1.24
CA ASN A 368 33.73 7.53 -1.69
C ASN A 368 35.21 7.82 -1.41
N ASN A 369 35.74 7.39 -0.26
CA ASN A 369 37.16 7.56 0.06
C ASN A 369 38.07 6.68 -0.82
N ARG A 370 37.67 5.44 -1.16
CA ARG A 370 38.42 4.63 -2.15
C ARG A 370 38.43 5.26 -3.53
N LYS A 371 37.33 5.91 -3.94
CA LYS A 371 37.26 6.56 -5.24
C LYS A 371 38.19 7.78 -5.29
N SER A 372 38.26 8.56 -4.21
CA SER A 372 39.24 9.66 -4.10
C SER A 372 40.68 9.16 -4.03
N ASP A 373 40.97 8.07 -3.31
CA ASP A 373 42.33 7.53 -3.21
C ASP A 373 42.82 6.93 -4.54
N ILE A 374 41.91 6.33 -5.33
CA ILE A 374 42.22 5.84 -6.67
C ILE A 374 42.49 7.01 -7.64
N ASP A 375 41.70 8.08 -7.59
CA ASP A 375 41.92 9.27 -8.43
C ASP A 375 43.22 10.02 -8.07
N VAL A 376 43.58 10.08 -6.79
CA VAL A 376 44.85 10.68 -6.32
C VAL A 376 46.06 9.83 -6.73
N SER A 377 45.95 8.50 -6.65
CA SER A 377 47.02 7.57 -7.09
C SER A 377 47.27 7.65 -8.60
N PHE A 378 46.21 7.82 -9.40
CA PHE A 378 46.32 7.95 -10.85
C PHE A 378 46.99 9.26 -11.28
N ARG A 379 46.68 10.37 -10.60
CA ARG A 379 47.35 11.67 -10.84
C ARG A 379 48.84 11.63 -10.50
N THR A 380 49.19 11.02 -9.36
CA THR A 380 50.58 10.92 -8.91
C THR A 380 51.42 10.07 -9.87
N SER A 381 50.84 9.02 -10.46
CA SER A 381 51.51 8.18 -11.46
C SER A 381 51.72 8.90 -12.80
N GLN A 382 50.83 9.83 -13.16
CA GLN A 382 50.96 10.65 -14.37
C GLN A 382 52.06 11.71 -14.24
N GLU A 383 52.19 12.35 -13.07
CA GLU A 383 53.24 13.38 -12.84
C GLU A 383 54.66 12.79 -12.77
N LEU A 384 54.81 11.51 -12.40
CA LEU A 384 56.12 10.83 -12.39
C LEU A 384 56.64 10.48 -13.79
N LEU A 385 55.74 10.32 -14.78
CA LEU A 385 56.11 9.99 -16.15
C LEU A 385 56.44 11.22 -17.01
N THR A 386 56.08 12.42 -16.56
CA THR A 386 56.32 13.68 -17.28
C THR A 386 57.55 14.45 -16.81
N ASN A 387 58.29 13.95 -15.81
CA ASN A 387 59.47 14.62 -15.23
C ASN A 387 60.81 13.91 -15.57
N THR A 388 60.83 13.06 -16.59
CA THR A 388 62.04 12.36 -17.07
C THR A 388 62.51 12.84 -18.45
N ASP A 389 62.53 14.15 -18.68
CA ASP A 389 63.21 14.78 -19.81
C ASP A 389 64.17 15.88 -19.32
#